data_AF-A0A8T3KTQ6-F1
#
_entry.id   AF-A0A8T3KTQ6-F1
#
_cell.length_a   1.000
_cell.length_b   1.000
_cell.length_c   1.000
_cell.angle_alpha   90.00
_cell.angle_beta   90.00
_cell.angle_gamma   90.00
#
_symmetry.space_group_name_H-M   'P 1'
#
loop_
_entity.id
_entity.type
_entity.pdbx_description
1 polymer ?
#
loop_
_entity_poly.entity_id
_entity_poly.type
_entity_poly.pdbx_seq_one_letter_code
_entity_poly.pdbx_strand_id
1 'polypeptide(L)' 'MTKALVYFAKRNVAAAVMGAAKPIVMTSRTDTVENKMLSIAMALYISDR' A
#
# COMPACT_ATOMS: atom_id res chain seq x y z
N MET A 1 -6.77 -1.16 10.96
CA MET A 1 -7.74 -1.75 10.00
C MET A 1 -7.07 -2.68 8.98
N THR A 2 -5.97 -2.28 8.35
CA THR A 2 -5.26 -3.03 7.28
C THR A 2 -4.99 -4.52 7.60
N LYS A 3 -4.49 -4.83 8.81
CA LYS A 3 -4.16 -6.21 9.18
C LYS A 3 -5.38 -7.12 9.33
N ALA A 4 -6.53 -6.60 9.73
CA ALA A 4 -7.76 -7.39 9.78
C ALA A 4 -8.23 -7.78 8.36
N LEU A 5 -8.12 -6.85 7.40
CA LEU A 5 -8.44 -7.12 6.00
C LEU A 5 -7.52 -8.18 5.40
N VAL A 6 -6.22 -8.12 5.70
CA VAL A 6 -5.24 -9.08 5.20
C VAL A 6 -5.39 -10.45 5.86
N TYR A 7 -5.44 -10.53 7.19
CA TYR A 7 -5.39 -11.82 7.89
C TYR A 7 -6.74 -12.51 8.04
N PHE A 8 -7.80 -11.75 8.34
CA PHE A 8 -9.14 -12.31 8.56
C PHE A 8 -9.97 -12.31 7.27
N ALA A 9 -9.99 -11.19 6.53
CA ALA A 9 -10.78 -11.10 5.30
C ALA A 9 -10.06 -11.63 4.04
N LYS A 10 -8.77 -12.01 4.16
CA LYS A 10 -7.92 -12.51 3.06
C LYS A 10 -7.94 -11.58 1.83
N ARG A 11 -7.93 -10.27 2.05
CA ARG A 11 -7.89 -9.25 0.99
C ARG A 11 -6.52 -8.62 0.85
N ASN A 12 -6.18 -8.30 -0.39
CA ASN A 12 -5.00 -7.51 -0.72
C ASN A 12 -5.26 -6.04 -0.36
N VAL A 13 -4.22 -5.38 0.14
CA VAL A 13 -4.29 -3.99 0.55
C VAL A 13 -3.04 -3.25 0.11
N ALA A 14 -3.27 -2.10 -0.52
CA ALA A 14 -2.24 -1.14 -0.92
C ALA A 14 -2.36 0.13 -0.07
N ALA A 15 -1.24 0.75 0.22
CA ALA A 15 -1.21 2.02 0.93
C ALA A 15 -0.04 2.89 0.49
N ALA A 16 -0.24 4.21 0.50
CA ALA A 16 0.79 5.20 0.31
C ALA A 16 0.54 6.37 1.28
N VAL A 17 1.62 6.99 1.76
CA VAL A 17 1.53 8.20 2.60
C VAL A 17 1.33 9.40 1.70
N MET A 18 0.31 10.21 2.00
CA MET A 18 -0.08 11.42 1.27
C MET A 18 0.22 12.68 2.08
N GLY A 19 0.27 13.83 1.42
CA GLY A 19 0.48 15.14 2.06
C GLY A 19 1.93 15.65 2.06
N ALA A 20 2.89 14.83 1.62
CA ALA A 20 4.24 15.28 1.26
C ALA A 20 4.28 15.81 -0.19
N ALA A 21 5.43 16.31 -0.63
CA ALA A 21 5.62 16.81 -2.01
C ALA A 21 5.37 15.74 -3.09
N LYS A 22 5.57 14.46 -2.75
CA LYS A 22 5.24 13.27 -3.56
C LYS A 22 4.74 12.14 -2.65
N PRO A 23 3.94 11.19 -3.16
CA PRO A 23 3.50 10.04 -2.38
C PRO A 23 4.69 9.19 -1.92
N ILE A 24 4.64 8.69 -0.68
CA ILE A 24 5.72 7.85 -0.11
C ILE A 24 5.21 6.43 0.11
N VAL A 25 5.92 5.44 -0.44
CA VAL A 25 5.66 4.02 -0.21
C VAL A 25 6.36 3.58 1.07
N MET A 26 5.58 3.20 2.08
CA MET A 26 6.10 2.68 3.35
C MET A 26 5.48 1.31 3.63
N THR A 27 6.27 0.25 3.44
CA THR A 27 5.77 -1.14 3.57
C THR A 27 6.02 -1.72 4.96
N SER A 28 5.19 -2.66 5.39
CA SER A 28 5.47 -3.49 6.56
C SER A 28 6.37 -4.68 6.23
N ARG A 29 7.17 -5.13 7.20
CA ARG A 29 7.95 -6.37 7.10
C ARG A 29 7.07 -7.59 6.83
N THR A 30 5.86 -7.60 7.39
CA THR A 30 4.92 -8.73 7.27
C THR A 30 4.00 -8.64 6.06
N ASP A 31 4.13 -7.63 5.22
CA ASP A 31 3.34 -7.57 3.99
C ASP A 31 3.84 -8.59 2.97
N THR A 32 2.91 -9.20 2.24
CA THR A 32 3.21 -10.09 1.12
C THR A 32 3.89 -9.30 -0.01
N VAL A 33 4.64 -9.99 -0.86
CA VAL A 33 5.27 -9.36 -2.04
C VAL A 33 4.20 -8.66 -2.91
N GLU A 34 3.05 -9.28 -3.10
CA GLU A 34 1.94 -8.71 -3.87
C GLU A 34 1.44 -7.38 -3.29
N ASN A 35 1.19 -7.30 -1.98
CA ASN A 35 0.72 -6.06 -1.34
C ASN A 35 1.77 -4.93 -1.43
N LYS A 36 3.07 -5.27 -1.39
CA LYS A 36 4.14 -4.29 -1.61
C LYS A 36 4.11 -3.75 -3.04
N MET A 37 3.98 -4.64 -4.03
CA MET A 37 3.89 -4.24 -5.44
C MET A 37 2.65 -3.39 -5.71
N LEU A 38 1.49 -3.75 -5.15
CA LEU A 38 0.27 -2.96 -5.26
C LEU A 38 0.41 -1.58 -4.62
N SER A 39 1.13 -1.47 -3.50
CA SER A 39 1.42 -0.17 -2.86
C SER A 39 2.29 0.73 -3.74
N ILE A 40 3.28 0.16 -4.44
CA ILE A 40 4.09 0.89 -5.42
C ILE A 40 3.24 1.34 -6.60
N ALA A 41 2.44 0.44 -7.18
CA ALA A 41 1.55 0.76 -8.30
C ALA A 41 0.54 1.85 -7.93
N MET A 42 -0.04 1.78 -6.73
CA MET A 42 -0.93 2.80 -6.19
C MET A 42 -0.23 4.15 -6.06
N ALA A 43 0.99 4.19 -5.51
CA ALA A 43 1.77 5.42 -5.39
C ALA A 43 2.08 6.07 -6.74
N LEU A 44 2.36 5.28 -7.77
CA LEU A 44 2.53 5.78 -9.15
C LEU A 44 1.22 6.35 -9.69
N TYR A 45 0.11 5.61 -9.55
CA TYR A 45 -1.21 6.01 -10.04
C TYR A 45 -1.73 7.31 -9.40
N ILE A 46 -1.42 7.56 -8.13
CA ILE A 46 -1.79 8.80 -7.44
C ILE A 46 -0.75 9.91 -7.61
N SER A 47 0.48 9.62 -8.03
CA SER A 47 1.51 10.64 -8.29
C SER A 47 1.39 11.30 -9.67
N ASP A 48 0.70 10.65 -10.62
CA ASP A 48 0.42 11.16 -11.97
C ASP A 48 -0.80 12.10 -12.00
N ARG A 49 -1.51 12.22 -10.87
CA ARG A 49 -2.59 13.18 -10.68
C ARG A 49 -2.11 14.38 -9.87
#